data_AF-A0A397T0B7-F1
#
_entry.id   AF-A0A397T0B7-F1
#
_cell.length_a   1.000
_cell.length_b   1.000
_cell.length_c   1.000
_cell.angle_alpha   90.00
_cell.angle_beta   90.00
_cell.angle_gamma   90.00
#
_symmetry.space_group_name_H-M   'P 1'
#
loop_
_entity.id
_entity.type
_entity.pdbx_description
1 polymer ?
#
loop_
_entity_poly.entity_id
_entity_poly.type
_entity_poly.pdbx_seq_one_letter_code
_entity_poly.pdbx_strand_id
1 'polypeptide(L)'
;MQPEKRPPRPPNAFILYRRAKQPAILAAHRNLTNAEISRYISNCWRNETDEERLAWERYADQKKLEHMQAYPNYVYRPNKNKGKNEKRRQARKSAVATFSSQDTT
;
A
#
# COMPACT_ATOMS: atom_id res chain seq x y z
N MET A 1 6.54 -24.19 -20.30
CA MET A 1 5.47 -23.18 -20.43
C MET A 1 5.57 -22.24 -19.25
N GLN A 2 5.78 -20.94 -19.49
CA GLN A 2 5.83 -19.93 -18.42
C GLN A 2 4.45 -19.91 -17.72
N PRO A 3 4.38 -19.82 -16.38
CA PRO A 3 3.09 -19.72 -15.71
C PRO A 3 2.39 -18.43 -16.12
N GLU A 4 1.15 -18.55 -16.62
CA GLU A 4 0.30 -17.41 -17.00
C GLU A 4 0.25 -16.39 -15.87
N LYS A 5 0.74 -15.18 -16.14
CA LYS A 5 0.97 -14.16 -15.11
C LYS A 5 -0.37 -13.57 -14.71
N ARG A 6 -0.88 -13.95 -13.54
CA ARG A 6 -2.14 -13.42 -13.00
C ARG A 6 -2.11 -11.89 -13.00
N PRO A 7 -3.15 -11.22 -13.52
CA PRO A 7 -3.18 -9.76 -13.55
C PRO A 7 -3.07 -9.18 -12.13
N PRO A 8 -2.25 -8.12 -11.94
CA PRO A 8 -2.13 -7.46 -10.65
C PRO A 8 -3.43 -6.72 -10.30
N ARG A 9 -3.59 -6.36 -9.02
CA ARG A 9 -4.75 -5.58 -8.58
C ARG A 9 -4.74 -4.18 -9.23
N PRO A 10 -5.91 -3.60 -9.53
CA PRO A 10 -5.97 -2.19 -9.90
C PRO A 10 -5.46 -1.34 -8.72
N PRO A 11 -4.62 -0.31 -8.99
CA PRO A 11 -4.11 0.55 -7.93
C PRO A 11 -5.22 1.47 -7.40
N ASN A 12 -5.24 1.71 -6.09
CA ASN A 12 -6.11 2.74 -5.50
C ASN A 12 -5.41 4.11 -5.51
N ALA A 13 -6.13 5.15 -5.05
CA ALA A 13 -5.65 6.54 -5.02
C ALA A 13 -4.30 6.67 -4.29
N PHE A 14 -4.18 6.11 -3.08
CA PHE A 14 -2.95 6.16 -2.31
C PHE A 14 -1.77 5.46 -3.00
N ILE A 15 -2.00 4.32 -3.66
CA ILE A 15 -0.94 3.61 -4.39
C ILE A 15 -0.48 4.43 -5.60
N LEU A 16 -1.38 5.12 -6.29
CA LEU A 16 -1.04 6.03 -7.39
C LEU A 16 -0.25 7.24 -6.88
N TYR A 17 -0.74 7.89 -5.83
CA TYR A 17 -0.06 9.00 -5.15
C TYR A 17 1.36 8.62 -4.72
N ARG A 18 1.50 7.46 -4.05
CA ARG A 18 2.81 6.93 -3.63
C ARG A 18 3.75 6.78 -4.82
N ARG A 19 3.30 6.18 -5.92
CA ARG A 19 4.13 5.98 -7.11
C ARG A 19 4.63 7.31 -7.68
N ALA A 20 3.82 8.36 -7.63
CA ALA A 20 4.20 9.69 -8.07
C ALA A 20 5.23 10.36 -7.14
N LYS A 21 5.05 10.26 -5.81
CA LYS A 21 5.92 10.96 -4.83
C LYS A 21 7.19 10.19 -4.47
N GLN A 22 7.17 8.85 -4.51
CA GLN A 22 8.28 8.00 -4.08
C GLN A 22 9.62 8.27 -4.79
N PRO A 23 9.69 8.54 -6.11
CA PRO A 23 10.94 8.84 -6.79
C PRO A 23 11.65 10.08 -6.23
N ALA A 24 10.90 11.15 -5.93
CA ALA A 24 11.46 12.37 -5.36
C ALA A 24 12.05 12.12 -3.96
N ILE A 25 11.37 11.32 -3.14
CA ILE A 25 11.83 10.95 -1.79
C ILE A 25 13.09 10.09 -1.87
N LEU A 26 13.15 9.13 -2.79
CA LEU A 26 14.32 8.28 -3.00
C LEU A 26 15.52 9.08 -3.53
N ALA A 27 15.27 10.09 -4.37
CA ALA A 27 16.32 10.98 -4.86
C ALA A 27 16.91 11.84 -3.73
N ALA A 28 16.05 12.37 -2.85
CA ALA A 28 16.47 13.15 -1.68
C ALA A 28 17.13 12.29 -0.58
N HIS A 29 16.67 11.05 -0.40
CA HIS A 29 17.09 10.18 0.68
C HIS A 29 17.32 8.74 0.19
N ARG A 30 18.49 8.48 -0.39
CA ARG A 30 18.86 7.18 -0.97
C ARG A 30 18.97 6.03 0.04
N ASN A 31 19.04 6.35 1.34
CA ASN A 31 19.26 5.38 2.42
C ASN A 31 17.98 4.99 3.16
N LEU A 32 16.80 5.52 2.77
CA LEU A 32 15.56 5.20 3.47
C LEU A 32 15.04 3.81 3.11
N THR A 33 14.61 3.09 4.13
CA THR A 33 13.91 1.82 3.97
C THR A 33 12.51 2.05 3.39
N ASN A 34 11.98 1.03 2.71
CA ASN A 34 10.59 1.07 2.22
C ASN A 34 9.56 1.31 3.35
N ALA A 35 9.87 0.90 4.59
CA ALA A 35 9.00 1.14 5.74
C ALA A 35 8.94 2.63 6.10
N GLU A 36 10.08 3.31 6.13
CA GLU A 36 10.17 4.75 6.40
C GLU A 36 9.52 5.57 5.29
N ILE A 37 9.77 5.21 4.03
CA ILE A 37 9.11 5.86 2.88
C ILE A 37 7.59 5.69 2.98
N SER A 38 7.12 4.50 3.38
CA SER A 38 5.68 4.26 3.56
C SER A 38 5.11 5.17 4.65
N ARG A 39 5.82 5.31 5.79
CA ARG A 39 5.39 6.19 6.89
C ARG A 39 5.34 7.64 6.45
N TYR A 40 6.39 8.13 5.78
CA TYR A 40 6.46 9.50 5.27
C TYR A 40 5.32 9.81 4.29
N ILE A 41 5.13 8.98 3.27
CA ILE A 41 4.08 9.19 2.25
C ILE A 41 2.68 9.10 2.87
N SER A 42 2.50 8.24 3.88
CA SER A 42 1.22 8.15 4.60
C SER A 42 0.91 9.44 5.36
N ASN A 43 1.93 10.12 5.89
CA ASN A 43 1.77 11.44 6.50
C ASN A 43 1.47 12.51 5.46
N CYS A 44 2.20 12.54 4.34
CA CYS A 44 1.92 13.48 3.24
C CYS A 44 0.48 13.34 2.74
N TRP A 45 0.01 12.12 2.48
CA TRP A 45 -1.35 11.87 2.01
C TRP A 45 -2.44 12.36 2.97
N ARG A 46 -2.21 12.27 4.29
CA ARG A 46 -3.16 12.75 5.30
C ARG A 46 -3.22 14.28 5.39
N ASN A 47 -2.12 14.94 5.08
CA ASN A 47 -2.00 16.40 5.10
C ASN A 47 -2.15 17.03 3.71
N GLU A 48 -2.46 16.22 2.69
CA GLU A 48 -2.70 16.69 1.33
C GLU A 48 -4.08 17.34 1.25
N THR A 49 -4.25 18.29 0.34
CA THR A 49 -5.54 18.99 0.19
C THR A 49 -6.63 18.04 -0.30
N ASP A 50 -7.89 18.37 0.03
CA ASP A 50 -9.03 17.56 -0.38
C ASP A 50 -9.19 17.53 -1.91
N GLU A 51 -8.85 18.62 -2.61
CA GLU A 51 -8.89 18.69 -4.07
C GLU A 51 -7.89 17.73 -4.71
N GLU A 52 -6.66 17.70 -4.21
CA GLU A 52 -5.61 16.83 -4.73
C GLU A 52 -5.97 15.36 -4.43
N ARG A 53 -6.42 15.06 -3.20
CA ARG A 53 -6.91 13.72 -2.85
C ARG A 53 -8.04 13.27 -3.77
N LEU A 54 -9.01 14.14 -4.04
CA LEU A 54 -10.12 13.86 -4.95
C LEU A 54 -9.63 13.61 -6.38
N ALA A 55 -8.61 14.34 -6.85
CA ALA A 55 -8.01 14.08 -8.16
C ALA A 55 -7.39 12.68 -8.24
N TRP A 56 -6.69 12.23 -7.21
CA TRP A 56 -6.14 10.88 -7.13
C TRP A 56 -7.23 9.80 -7.01
N GLU A 57 -8.34 10.08 -6.33
CA GLU A 57 -9.51 9.20 -6.26
C GLU A 57 -10.15 9.02 -7.64
N ARG A 58 -10.42 10.12 -8.36
CA ARG A 58 -10.92 10.06 -9.74
C ARG A 58 -9.98 9.29 -10.67
N TYR A 59 -8.68 9.49 -10.51
CA TYR A 59 -7.69 8.76 -11.31
C TYR A 59 -7.66 7.25 -10.96
N ALA A 60 -7.85 6.89 -9.70
CA ALA A 60 -7.98 5.50 -9.28
C ALA A 60 -9.23 4.83 -9.85
N ASP A 61 -10.36 5.55 -9.89
CA ASP A 61 -11.59 5.05 -10.49
C ASP A 61 -11.43 4.82 -12.01
N GLN A 62 -10.75 5.72 -12.71
CA GLN A 62 -10.39 5.51 -14.11
C GLN A 62 -9.52 4.25 -14.27
N LYS A 63 -8.48 4.07 -13.44
CA LYS A 63 -7.60 2.88 -13.51
C LYS A 63 -8.34 1.60 -13.17
N LYS A 64 -9.32 1.65 -12.28
CA LYS A 64 -10.20 0.52 -11.98
C LYS A 64 -11.07 0.17 -13.20
N LEU A 65 -11.65 1.16 -13.87
CA LEU A 65 -12.45 0.94 -15.08
C LEU A 65 -11.62 0.35 -16.21
N GLU A 66 -10.45 0.93 -16.50
CA GLU A 66 -9.50 0.39 -17.49
C GLU A 66 -9.12 -1.06 -17.17
N HIS A 67 -8.90 -1.38 -15.89
CA HIS A 67 -8.58 -2.74 -15.46
C HIS A 67 -9.76 -3.70 -15.66
N MET A 68 -10.99 -3.28 -15.36
CA MET A 68 -12.19 -4.09 -15.58
C MET A 68 -12.41 -4.38 -17.06
N GLN A 69 -12.13 -3.42 -17.95
CA GLN A 69 -12.23 -3.61 -19.39
C GLN A 69 -11.13 -4.54 -19.92
N ALA A 70 -9.88 -4.38 -19.44
CA ALA A 70 -8.75 -5.22 -19.84
C ALA A 70 -8.84 -6.66 -19.30
N TYR A 71 -9.47 -6.83 -18.13
CA TYR A 71 -9.61 -8.11 -17.45
C TYR A 71 -11.06 -8.34 -17.00
N PRO A 72 -11.99 -8.62 -17.94
CA PRO A 72 -13.41 -8.77 -17.64
C PRO A 72 -13.71 -9.92 -16.67
N ASN A 73 -12.85 -10.94 -16.63
CA ASN A 73 -12.95 -12.09 -15.73
C ASN A 73 -12.08 -11.94 -14.46
N TYR A 74 -11.57 -10.74 -14.17
CA TYR A 74 -10.75 -10.51 -12.99
C TYR A 74 -11.56 -10.68 -11.71
N VAL A 75 -11.11 -11.57 -10.84
CA VAL A 75 -11.65 -11.74 -9.49
C VAL A 75 -10.51 -11.73 -8.49
N TYR A 76 -10.63 -10.87 -7.48
CA TYR A 76 -9.65 -10.82 -6.40
C TYR A 76 -9.69 -12.12 -5.57
N ARG A 77 -8.63 -12.93 -5.69
CA ARG A 77 -8.45 -14.17 -4.93
C ARG A 77 -7.22 -14.06 -4.03
N PRO A 78 -7.36 -13.62 -2.77
CA PRO A 78 -6.24 -13.55 -1.84
C PRO A 78 -5.61 -14.93 -1.66
N ASN A 79 -4.28 -15.01 -1.71
CA ASN A 79 -3.56 -16.25 -1.44
C ASN A 79 -3.69 -16.60 0.06
N LYS A 80 -4.40 -17.69 0.36
CA LYS A 80 -4.63 -18.22 1.72
C LYS A 80 -3.45 -19.01 2.28
N ASN A 81 -2.20 -18.60 2.05
CA ASN A 81 -1.05 -19.13 2.80
C ASN A 81 -1.11 -18.64 4.27
N LYS A 82 -2.10 -19.13 5.02
CA LYS A 82 -2.52 -18.68 6.35
C LYS A 82 -1.52 -19.06 7.46
N GLY A 83 -0.76 -20.15 7.30
CA GLY A 83 0.08 -20.69 8.37
C GLY A 83 1.29 -19.81 8.77
N LYS A 84 1.93 -19.12 7.81
CA LYS A 84 3.13 -18.31 8.07
C LYS A 84 2.83 -16.86 8.45
N ASN A 85 1.78 -16.27 7.88
CA ASN A 85 1.41 -14.88 8.16
C ASN A 85 0.67 -14.71 9.50
N GLU A 86 -0.08 -15.71 9.97
CA GLU A 86 -0.74 -15.64 11.28
C GLU A 86 0.29 -15.62 12.43
N LYS A 87 1.27 -16.53 12.41
CA LYS A 87 2.38 -16.54 13.38
C LYS A 87 3.15 -15.22 13.39
N ARG A 88 3.41 -14.66 12.21
CA ARG A 88 4.11 -13.37 12.07
C ARG A 88 3.24 -12.18 12.53
N ARG A 89 1.92 -12.27 12.39
CA ARG A 89 0.96 -11.27 12.89
C ARG A 89 0.83 -11.33 14.41
N GLN A 90 0.77 -12.53 14.98
CA GLN A 90 0.76 -12.74 16.43
C GLN A 90 2.05 -12.27 17.07
N ALA A 91 3.22 -12.63 16.52
CA ALA A 91 4.52 -12.14 17.01
C ALA A 91 4.62 -10.60 16.97
N ARG A 92 4.09 -9.96 15.91
CA ARG A 92 4.03 -8.49 15.82
C ARG A 92 3.07 -7.85 16.83
N LYS A 93 1.91 -8.46 17.08
CA LYS A 93 0.95 -7.99 18.10
C LYS A 93 1.56 -8.08 19.50
N SER A 94 2.25 -9.18 19.81
CA SER A 94 2.93 -9.37 21.09
C SER A 94 4.04 -8.33 21.30
N ALA A 95 4.87 -8.07 20.27
CA ALA A 95 5.94 -7.08 20.37
C ALA A 95 5.44 -5.63 20.56
N VAL A 96 4.32 -5.27 19.93
CA VAL A 96 3.71 -3.93 20.08
C VAL A 96 3.04 -3.77 21.45
N ALA A 97 2.40 -4.82 21.98
CA ALA A 97 1.81 -4.80 23.31
C ALA A 97 2.87 -4.64 24.41
N THR A 98 4.02 -5.30 24.29
CA THR A 98 5.13 -5.19 25.26
C THR A 98 5.76 -3.79 25.30
N PHE A 99 5.81 -3.07 24.17
CA PHE A 99 6.38 -1.73 24.11
C PHE A 99 5.44 -0.64 24.66
N SER A 100 4.12 -0.85 24.60
CA SER A 100 3.12 0.15 25.04
C SER A 100 2.90 0.20 26.55
N SER A 101 3.49 -0.72 27.33
CA SER A 101 3.29 -0.82 28.79
C SER A 101 4.35 -0.07 29.61
N GLN A 102 5.26 0.68 28.99
CA GLN A 102 6.34 1.40 29.70
C GLN A 102 6.14 2.92 29.80
N ASP A 103 4.95 3.45 29.47
CA ASP A 103 4.59 4.84 29.71
C ASP A 103 3.19 4.92 30.33
N THR A 104 3.14 4.67 31.64
CA THR A 104 2.05 5.16 32.51
C THR A 104 2.73 5.45 33.84
N THR A 105 2.78 6.74 34.19
CA THR A 105 3.27 7.27 35.47
C THR A 105 2.49 6.69 36.64
#